data_AF-A0A4Q4BQ87-F1
#
_entry.id   AF-A0A4Q4BQ87-F1
#
_cell.length_a   1.000
_cell.length_b   1.000
_cell.length_c   1.000
_cell.angle_alpha   90.00
_cell.angle_beta   90.00
_cell.angle_gamma   90.00
#
_symmetry.space_group_name_H-M   'P 1'
#
loop_
_entity.id
_entity.type
_entity.pdbx_description
1 polymer ?
#
loop_
_entity_poly.entity_id
_entity_poly.type
_entity_poly.pdbx_seq_one_letter_code
_entity_poly.pdbx_strand_id
1 'polypeptide(L)'
;SVKQMEAQFDYAKLDPETKLSWDLWKKQYENARDGLPFLVDGYAFDQMNGAQSFLPTFLINFHAVDDEKDYLAYVSRLQKSGVAFDQLLERVRASTAQGIRPPKFAYEGVIEQSRKVIAGAPFGPGVDSALWADAQAKADKLVEGGKITAERATELKTQARKALLENVKPAYDRVIAFATAELPKAAVDASGVGTTHPNGKAYYEYMLRQSTTTAMTADQIHQLGLDEVARLQGELRKLQQKMGVEGDLAAFFKHMQDDPARLFPNTDAGRKAYIDEATADIANIKEHLPEFFGLLPKADLVVKRVEAFREQPGAAQHYFPGTPDGSRPGVYYAHLIDMNAMPKTELEVIAYHEGLPGHHMQISIAQELTGIPKFRTQYGTNAYAEGWGLYAESLAKEMPGTYKTDYAEYGRLMSEMWRAIRLVVDTGLHAKGWTEQ
;
A
#
# COMPACT_ATOMS: atom_id res chain seq x y z
N SER A 1 30.86 0.78 5.77
CA SER A 1 30.23 -0.56 5.63
C SER A 1 29.98 -1.15 7.01
N VAL A 2 29.18 -2.21 7.15
CA VAL A 2 29.01 -2.93 8.44
C VAL A 2 30.36 -3.40 8.98
N LYS A 3 31.21 -3.99 8.14
CA LYS A 3 32.57 -4.39 8.53
C LYS A 3 33.41 -3.26 9.15
N GLN A 4 33.36 -2.05 8.56
CA GLN A 4 34.05 -0.89 9.12
C GLN A 4 33.43 -0.45 10.45
N MET A 5 32.10 -0.43 10.54
CA MET A 5 31.38 -0.09 11.77
C MET A 5 31.75 -1.06 12.91
N GLU A 6 31.71 -2.36 12.67
CA GLU A 6 32.09 -3.39 13.66
C GLU A 6 33.56 -3.30 14.08
N ALA A 7 34.46 -2.88 13.19
CA ALA A 7 35.88 -2.75 13.49
C ALA A 7 36.25 -1.46 14.24
N GLN A 8 35.49 -0.39 14.04
CA GLN A 8 35.83 0.95 14.57
C GLN A 8 35.11 1.29 15.87
N PHE A 9 33.93 0.69 16.13
CA PHE A 9 33.13 1.00 17.30
C PHE A 9 33.08 -0.19 18.26
N ASP A 10 33.51 0.02 19.50
CA ASP A 10 33.34 -0.94 20.59
C ASP A 10 31.88 -0.91 21.08
N TYR A 11 31.08 -1.88 20.64
CA TYR A 11 29.64 -1.95 20.94
C TYR A 11 29.34 -1.83 22.44
N ALA A 12 30.19 -2.38 23.31
CA ALA A 12 29.96 -2.37 24.76
C ALA A 12 29.99 -0.94 25.34
N LYS A 13 30.76 -0.04 24.72
CA LYS A 13 30.92 1.36 25.14
C LYS A 13 29.86 2.31 24.56
N LEU A 14 29.02 1.83 23.65
CA LEU A 14 27.97 2.63 23.03
C LEU A 14 26.81 2.85 24.03
N ASP A 15 26.25 4.07 24.02
CA ASP A 15 24.98 4.35 24.68
C ASP A 15 23.81 3.61 23.98
N PRO A 16 22.61 3.53 24.61
CA PRO A 16 21.48 2.79 24.05
C PRO A 16 21.01 3.25 22.65
N GLU A 17 20.98 4.56 22.37
CA GLU A 17 20.54 5.09 21.07
C GLU A 17 21.55 4.79 19.96
N THR A 18 22.83 4.84 20.30
CA THR A 18 23.90 4.49 19.38
C THR A 18 23.94 2.98 19.13
N LYS A 19 23.66 2.15 20.14
CA LYS A 19 23.49 0.69 19.97
C LYS A 19 22.35 0.36 19.03
N LEU A 20 21.18 0.97 19.22
CA LEU A 20 20.04 0.77 18.33
C LEU A 20 20.39 1.13 16.88
N SER A 21 21.09 2.26 16.68
CA SER A 21 21.55 2.66 15.35
C SER A 21 22.52 1.63 14.75
N TRP A 22 23.46 1.11 15.53
CA TRP A 22 24.38 0.05 15.12
C TRP A 22 23.62 -1.22 14.73
N ASP A 23 22.67 -1.66 15.55
CA ASP A 23 21.89 -2.89 15.35
C ASP A 23 21.01 -2.79 14.11
N LEU A 24 20.32 -1.66 13.90
CA LEU A 24 19.50 -1.42 12.72
C LEU A 24 20.34 -1.34 11.43
N TRP A 25 21.53 -0.76 11.49
CA TRP A 25 22.43 -0.71 10.34
C TRP A 25 22.94 -2.11 9.97
N LYS A 26 23.32 -2.90 10.98
CA LYS A 26 23.72 -4.30 10.78
C LYS A 26 22.57 -5.15 10.25
N LYS A 27 21.38 -5.02 10.82
CA LYS A 27 20.18 -5.77 10.42
C LYS A 27 19.81 -5.52 8.95
N GLN A 28 19.88 -4.28 8.48
CA GLN A 28 19.64 -3.96 7.07
C GLN A 28 20.60 -4.67 6.13
N TYR A 29 21.89 -4.69 6.48
CA TYR A 29 22.90 -5.42 5.71
C TYR A 29 22.66 -6.92 5.73
N GLU A 30 22.38 -7.51 6.89
CA GLU A 30 22.11 -8.94 7.02
C GLU A 30 20.88 -9.35 6.22
N ASN A 31 19.80 -8.57 6.29
CA ASN A 31 18.61 -8.78 5.47
C ASN A 31 18.95 -8.73 3.97
N ALA A 32 19.72 -7.73 3.52
CA ALA A 32 20.13 -7.63 2.12
C ALA A 32 21.03 -8.80 1.68
N ARG A 33 21.98 -9.22 2.53
CA ARG A 33 22.85 -10.37 2.29
C ARG A 33 22.03 -11.66 2.16
N ASP A 34 21.11 -11.89 3.09
CA ASP A 34 20.30 -13.10 3.16
C ASP A 34 19.25 -13.16 2.03
N GLY A 35 18.92 -12.01 1.45
CA GLY A 35 18.07 -11.89 0.26
C GLY A 35 18.79 -12.12 -1.07
N LEU A 36 20.13 -12.17 -1.10
CA LEU A 36 20.89 -12.35 -2.36
C LEU A 36 20.49 -13.61 -3.15
N PRO A 37 20.22 -14.77 -2.53
CA PRO A 37 19.75 -15.95 -3.25
C PRO A 37 18.38 -15.77 -3.92
N PHE A 38 17.60 -14.76 -3.50
CA PHE A 38 16.19 -14.57 -3.88
C PHE A 38 15.95 -13.32 -4.75
N LEU A 39 17.00 -12.74 -5.34
CA LEU A 39 16.90 -11.50 -6.11
C LEU A 39 15.94 -11.59 -7.31
N VAL A 40 15.63 -12.79 -7.80
CA VAL A 40 14.76 -13.01 -8.96
C VAL A 40 13.39 -13.58 -8.59
N ASP A 41 13.13 -13.86 -7.30
CA ASP A 41 11.91 -14.50 -6.81
C ASP A 41 10.73 -13.52 -6.64
N GLY A 42 11.02 -12.21 -6.64
CA GLY A 42 9.99 -11.17 -6.67
C GLY A 42 9.45 -10.89 -8.08
N TYR A 43 8.18 -10.51 -8.16
CA TYR A 43 7.55 -10.09 -9.41
C TYR A 43 7.72 -8.58 -9.62
N ALA A 44 8.33 -8.17 -10.73
CA ALA A 44 8.45 -6.74 -11.06
C ALA A 44 7.16 -6.15 -11.67
N PHE A 45 6.35 -7.03 -12.26
CA PHE A 45 5.04 -6.72 -12.81
C PHE A 45 4.05 -7.73 -12.22
N ASP A 46 3.07 -7.21 -11.47
CA ASP A 46 1.95 -7.94 -10.89
C ASP A 46 0.77 -6.97 -10.73
N GLN A 47 -0.43 -7.50 -10.55
CA GLN A 47 -1.68 -6.74 -10.50
C GLN A 47 -1.82 -5.80 -9.30
N MET A 48 -0.98 -5.93 -8.26
CA MET A 48 -1.12 -5.19 -7.00
C MET A 48 -0.06 -4.09 -6.87
N ASN A 49 1.23 -4.44 -7.02
CA ASN A 49 2.36 -3.57 -6.73
C ASN A 49 3.31 -3.35 -7.92
N GLY A 50 2.94 -3.86 -9.10
CA GLY A 50 3.81 -3.84 -10.27
C GLY A 50 4.19 -2.45 -10.77
N ALA A 51 5.37 -2.37 -11.39
CA ALA A 51 5.93 -1.11 -11.90
C ALA A 51 5.03 -0.41 -12.93
N GLN A 52 4.18 -1.16 -13.64
CA GLN A 52 3.22 -0.63 -14.61
C GLN A 52 2.18 0.31 -13.98
N SER A 53 1.85 0.09 -12.70
CA SER A 53 0.89 0.92 -11.96
C SER A 53 1.59 1.97 -11.10
N PHE A 54 2.81 1.68 -10.64
CA PHE A 54 3.58 2.61 -9.80
C PHE A 54 4.06 3.85 -10.55
N LEU A 55 4.54 3.72 -11.79
CA LEU A 55 5.04 4.86 -12.58
C LEU A 55 4.03 6.02 -12.69
N PRO A 56 2.78 5.82 -13.15
CA PRO A 56 1.80 6.90 -13.24
C PRO A 56 1.40 7.44 -11.87
N THR A 57 1.27 6.56 -10.87
CA THR A 57 0.99 6.97 -9.48
C THR A 57 2.08 7.92 -8.98
N PHE A 58 3.35 7.59 -9.20
CA PHE A 58 4.47 8.43 -8.79
C PHE A 58 4.48 9.78 -9.49
N LEU A 59 4.31 9.77 -10.81
CA LEU A 59 4.36 10.98 -11.62
C LEU A 59 3.23 11.93 -11.26
N ILE A 60 2.00 11.43 -11.12
CA ILE A 60 0.82 12.25 -10.85
C ILE A 60 0.85 12.77 -9.42
N ASN A 61 1.07 11.90 -8.44
CA ASN A 61 0.84 12.23 -7.03
C ASN A 61 2.08 12.74 -6.28
N PHE A 62 3.29 12.35 -6.69
CA PHE A 62 4.51 12.61 -5.91
C PHE A 62 5.51 13.53 -6.59
N HIS A 63 5.52 13.58 -7.93
CA HIS A 63 6.36 14.53 -8.65
C HIS A 63 5.71 15.92 -8.66
N ALA A 64 6.10 16.75 -7.70
CA ALA A 64 5.73 18.16 -7.64
C ALA A 64 6.35 18.94 -8.81
N VAL A 65 5.63 19.96 -9.29
CA VAL A 65 6.10 20.90 -10.31
C VAL A 65 5.79 22.30 -9.82
N ASP A 66 6.79 22.94 -9.23
CA ASP A 66 6.68 24.29 -8.66
C ASP A 66 7.37 25.33 -9.56
N ASP A 67 8.33 24.90 -10.37
CA ASP A 67 8.94 25.70 -11.43
C ASP A 67 9.20 24.91 -12.75
N GLU A 68 9.77 25.59 -13.74
CA GLU A 68 10.09 24.98 -15.04
C GLU A 68 11.09 23.82 -14.95
N LYS A 69 12.07 23.87 -14.05
CA LYS A 69 13.08 22.81 -13.90
C LYS A 69 12.42 21.52 -13.44
N ASP A 70 11.42 21.62 -12.57
CA ASP A 70 10.64 20.48 -12.12
C ASP A 70 9.84 19.85 -13.26
N TYR A 71 9.25 20.67 -14.15
CA TYR A 71 8.55 20.17 -15.34
C TYR A 71 9.51 19.47 -16.31
N LEU A 72 10.70 20.03 -16.52
CA LEU A 72 11.74 19.38 -17.33
C LEU A 72 12.18 18.06 -16.71
N ALA A 73 12.28 17.97 -15.38
CA ALA A 73 12.52 16.72 -14.67
C ALA A 73 11.37 15.71 -14.85
N TYR A 74 10.11 16.17 -14.84
CA TYR A 74 8.94 15.35 -15.14
C TYR A 74 9.03 14.73 -16.54
N VAL A 75 9.32 15.55 -17.57
CA VAL A 75 9.54 15.09 -18.95
C VAL A 75 10.73 14.12 -19.03
N SER A 76 11.82 14.40 -18.31
CA SER A 76 12.98 13.50 -18.28
C SER A 76 12.63 12.11 -17.70
N ARG A 77 11.79 12.05 -16.65
CA ARG A 77 11.29 10.77 -16.11
C ARG A 77 10.42 10.02 -17.12
N LEU A 78 9.54 10.72 -17.84
CA LEU A 78 8.76 10.11 -18.93
C LEU A 78 9.68 9.51 -20.00
N GLN A 79 10.73 10.23 -20.41
CA GLN A 79 11.70 9.75 -21.39
C GLN A 79 12.48 8.52 -20.89
N LYS A 80 12.88 8.53 -19.62
CA LYS A 80 13.67 7.44 -19.00
C LYS A 80 12.84 6.23 -18.58
N SER A 81 11.51 6.33 -18.58
CA SER A 81 10.61 5.21 -18.28
C SER A 81 10.86 3.98 -19.15
N GLY A 82 11.16 4.18 -20.44
CA GLY A 82 11.46 3.09 -21.37
C GLY A 82 12.68 2.28 -20.96
N VAL A 83 13.77 2.93 -20.56
CA VAL A 83 14.99 2.26 -20.09
C VAL A 83 14.71 1.49 -18.79
N ALA A 84 13.98 2.10 -17.86
CA ALA A 84 13.63 1.45 -16.60
C ALA A 84 12.78 0.18 -16.83
N PHE A 85 11.77 0.27 -17.71
CA PHE A 85 10.92 -0.87 -18.04
C PHE A 85 11.68 -1.97 -18.79
N ASP A 86 12.63 -1.62 -19.66
CA ASP A 86 13.47 -2.61 -20.36
C ASP A 86 14.35 -3.39 -19.37
N GLN A 87 14.95 -2.71 -18.39
CA GLN A 87 15.72 -3.36 -17.33
C GLN A 87 14.85 -4.28 -16.45
N LEU A 88 13.63 -3.85 -16.12
CA LEU A 88 12.68 -4.71 -15.41
C LEU A 88 12.27 -5.92 -16.26
N LEU A 89 12.07 -5.72 -17.57
CA LEU A 89 11.75 -6.78 -18.53
C LEU A 89 12.91 -7.79 -18.67
N GLU A 90 14.17 -7.36 -18.62
CA GLU A 90 15.33 -8.25 -18.54
C GLU A 90 15.31 -9.10 -17.28
N ARG A 91 15.04 -8.48 -16.12
CA ARG A 91 14.96 -9.20 -14.83
C ARG A 91 13.84 -10.23 -14.81
N VAL A 92 12.63 -9.88 -15.28
CA VAL A 92 11.52 -10.84 -15.30
C VAL A 92 11.75 -11.96 -16.31
N ARG A 93 12.41 -11.71 -17.45
CA ARG A 93 12.81 -12.81 -18.37
C ARG A 93 13.81 -13.76 -17.72
N ALA A 94 14.75 -13.25 -16.94
CA ALA A 94 15.68 -14.08 -16.18
C ALA A 94 14.97 -14.89 -15.08
N SER A 95 13.96 -14.30 -14.43
CA SER A 95 13.11 -14.97 -13.44
C SER A 95 12.27 -16.09 -14.09
N THR A 96 11.55 -15.80 -15.18
CA THR A 96 10.71 -16.81 -15.86
C THR A 96 11.53 -17.92 -16.51
N ALA A 97 12.75 -17.64 -16.98
CA ALA A 97 13.68 -18.67 -17.45
C ALA A 97 14.07 -19.68 -16.35
N GLN A 98 14.01 -19.28 -15.09
CA GLN A 98 14.25 -20.14 -13.92
C GLN A 98 12.97 -20.82 -13.41
N GLY A 99 11.83 -20.65 -14.08
CA GLY A 99 10.56 -21.22 -13.63
C GLY A 99 9.78 -20.35 -12.65
N ILE A 100 10.31 -19.19 -12.26
CA ILE A 100 9.63 -18.24 -11.37
C ILE A 100 8.67 -17.41 -12.22
N ARG A 101 7.36 -17.67 -12.08
CA ARG A 101 6.31 -16.97 -12.83
C ARG A 101 5.20 -16.50 -11.88
N PRO A 102 4.63 -15.31 -12.10
CA PRO A 102 3.33 -14.95 -11.54
C PRO A 102 2.23 -15.93 -11.99
N PRO A 103 1.15 -16.07 -11.20
CA PRO A 103 -0.05 -16.79 -11.63
C PRO A 103 -0.76 -16.07 -12.78
N LYS A 104 -1.67 -16.79 -13.47
CA LYS A 104 -2.35 -16.29 -14.67
C LYS A 104 -3.10 -14.96 -14.42
N PHE A 105 -3.83 -14.85 -13.32
CA PHE A 105 -4.59 -13.63 -12.99
C PHE A 105 -3.68 -12.40 -12.85
N ALA A 106 -2.43 -12.59 -12.39
CA ALA A 106 -1.48 -11.50 -12.24
C ALA A 106 -1.06 -10.93 -13.60
N TYR A 107 -0.80 -11.80 -14.58
CA TYR A 107 -0.52 -11.38 -15.96
C TYR A 107 -1.72 -10.70 -16.61
N GLU A 108 -2.93 -11.22 -16.40
CA GLU A 108 -4.18 -10.59 -16.88
C GLU A 108 -4.33 -9.17 -16.33
N GLY A 109 -4.12 -8.99 -15.02
CA GLY A 109 -4.13 -7.68 -14.38
C GLY A 109 -3.05 -6.74 -14.92
N VAL A 110 -1.81 -7.21 -15.12
CA VAL A 110 -0.73 -6.41 -15.72
C VAL A 110 -1.12 -5.93 -17.13
N ILE A 111 -1.70 -6.80 -17.95
CA ILE A 111 -2.14 -6.46 -19.32
C ILE A 111 -3.25 -5.41 -19.27
N GLU A 112 -4.27 -5.63 -18.44
CA GLU A 112 -5.41 -4.72 -18.33
C GLU A 112 -4.98 -3.34 -17.84
N GLN A 113 -4.23 -3.27 -16.74
CA GLN A 113 -3.74 -2.03 -16.16
C GLN A 113 -2.84 -1.28 -17.14
N SER A 114 -1.92 -1.98 -17.80
CA SER A 114 -1.04 -1.39 -18.81
C SER A 114 -1.83 -0.76 -19.95
N ARG A 115 -2.87 -1.44 -20.46
CA ARG A 115 -3.76 -0.92 -21.50
C ARG A 115 -4.51 0.33 -21.04
N LYS A 116 -4.99 0.35 -19.79
CA LYS A 116 -5.67 1.53 -19.22
C LYS A 116 -4.75 2.74 -19.15
N VAL A 117 -3.48 2.56 -18.76
CA VAL A 117 -2.50 3.66 -18.68
C VAL A 117 -2.25 4.30 -20.05
N ILE A 118 -2.19 3.50 -21.12
CA ILE A 118 -1.94 3.98 -22.48
C ILE A 118 -3.22 4.15 -23.33
N ALA A 119 -4.39 4.30 -22.69
CA ALA A 119 -5.65 4.60 -23.36
C ALA A 119 -5.92 6.12 -23.38
N GLY A 120 -6.64 6.60 -24.40
CA GLY A 120 -6.97 8.02 -24.55
C GLY A 120 -5.82 8.89 -25.07
N ALA A 121 -6.01 10.20 -25.12
CA ALA A 121 -5.00 11.12 -25.66
C ALA A 121 -3.77 11.23 -24.74
N PRO A 122 -2.54 11.34 -25.28
CA PRO A 122 -2.21 11.41 -26.71
C PRO A 122 -2.04 10.02 -27.36
N PHE A 123 -2.12 8.92 -26.60
CA PHE A 123 -1.83 7.58 -27.08
C PHE A 123 -2.80 7.05 -28.13
N GLY A 124 -4.04 7.53 -28.10
CA GLY A 124 -5.10 7.25 -29.05
C GLY A 124 -6.20 8.31 -29.02
N PRO A 125 -7.32 8.10 -29.73
CA PRO A 125 -8.47 8.99 -29.66
C PRO A 125 -9.19 8.86 -28.30
N GLY A 126 -9.93 9.89 -27.92
CA GLY A 126 -10.76 9.90 -26.71
C GLY A 126 -10.35 10.99 -25.73
N VAL A 127 -10.83 10.86 -24.49
CA VAL A 127 -10.45 11.74 -23.38
C VAL A 127 -8.95 11.63 -23.10
N ASP A 128 -8.40 12.64 -22.43
CA ASP A 128 -7.00 12.63 -22.02
C ASP A 128 -6.71 11.44 -21.10
N SER A 129 -5.61 10.73 -21.39
CA SER A 129 -5.01 9.77 -20.47
C SER A 129 -4.61 10.48 -19.18
N ALA A 130 -4.59 9.75 -18.06
CA ALA A 130 -4.25 10.33 -16.76
C ALA A 130 -2.89 11.04 -16.76
N LEU A 131 -1.88 10.45 -17.41
CA LEU A 131 -0.54 11.04 -17.54
C LEU A 131 -0.54 12.32 -18.38
N TRP A 132 -1.40 12.40 -19.41
CA TRP A 132 -1.49 13.58 -20.26
C TRP A 132 -2.28 14.70 -19.61
N ALA A 133 -3.40 14.38 -18.97
CA ALA A 133 -4.15 15.33 -18.17
C ALA A 133 -3.26 15.96 -17.08
N ASP A 134 -2.47 15.15 -16.37
CA ASP A 134 -1.51 15.63 -15.36
C ASP A 134 -0.41 16.51 -15.95
N ALA A 135 0.20 16.09 -17.07
CA ALA A 135 1.22 16.89 -17.76
C ALA A 135 0.68 18.25 -18.25
N GLN A 136 -0.58 18.31 -18.67
CA GLN A 136 -1.22 19.57 -19.05
C GLN A 136 -1.48 20.44 -17.82
N ALA A 137 -2.14 19.88 -16.80
CA ALA A 137 -2.49 20.60 -15.57
C ALA A 137 -1.25 21.18 -14.87
N LYS A 138 -0.14 20.44 -14.82
CA LYS A 138 1.12 20.94 -14.25
C LYS A 138 1.71 22.11 -15.02
N ALA A 139 1.66 22.09 -16.35
CA ALA A 139 2.12 23.22 -17.16
C ALA A 139 1.20 24.44 -17.01
N ASP A 140 -0.13 24.21 -16.98
CA ASP A 140 -1.12 25.29 -16.82
C ASP A 140 -0.97 25.98 -15.46
N LYS A 141 -0.75 25.20 -14.39
CA LYS A 141 -0.49 25.74 -13.06
C LYS A 141 0.76 26.64 -13.02
N LEU A 142 1.81 26.32 -13.79
CA LEU A 142 2.99 27.19 -13.89
C LEU A 142 2.66 28.52 -14.58
N VAL A 143 1.77 28.52 -15.58
CA VAL A 143 1.29 29.75 -16.23
C VAL A 143 0.44 30.58 -15.28
N GLU A 144 -0.52 29.95 -14.61
CA GLU A 144 -1.38 30.59 -13.59
C GLU A 144 -0.54 31.21 -12.46
N GLY A 145 0.54 30.53 -12.06
CA GLY A 145 1.50 31.01 -11.06
C GLY A 145 2.50 32.04 -11.58
N GLY A 146 2.42 32.48 -12.85
CA GLY A 146 3.34 33.43 -13.47
C GLY A 146 4.78 32.94 -13.57
N LYS A 147 5.00 31.61 -13.51
CA LYS A 147 6.34 31.00 -13.55
C LYS A 147 6.89 30.86 -14.96
N ILE A 148 6.00 30.72 -15.95
CA ILE A 148 6.32 30.62 -17.39
C ILE A 148 5.24 31.30 -18.23
N THR A 149 5.54 31.58 -19.50
CA THR A 149 4.53 32.10 -20.46
C THR A 149 3.68 30.98 -21.05
N ALA A 150 2.54 31.35 -21.67
CA ALA A 150 1.67 30.39 -22.36
C ALA A 150 2.36 29.72 -23.56
N GLU A 151 3.22 30.45 -24.27
CA GLU A 151 4.03 29.91 -25.37
C GLU A 151 4.99 28.85 -24.83
N ARG A 152 5.68 29.14 -23.73
CA ARG A 152 6.60 28.19 -23.10
C ARG A 152 5.87 26.95 -22.58
N ALA A 153 4.70 27.12 -21.97
CA ALA A 153 3.85 26.00 -21.56
C ALA A 153 3.46 25.11 -22.75
N THR A 154 3.17 25.70 -23.92
CA THR A 154 2.86 24.94 -25.15
C THR A 154 4.05 24.11 -25.63
N GLU A 155 5.27 24.66 -25.57
CA GLU A 155 6.49 23.93 -25.89
C GLU A 155 6.74 22.77 -24.91
N LEU A 156 6.56 23.00 -23.62
CA LEU A 156 6.72 21.99 -22.57
C LEU A 156 5.70 20.86 -22.71
N LYS A 157 4.42 21.20 -22.94
CA LYS A 157 3.35 20.24 -23.25
C LYS A 157 3.67 19.43 -24.50
N THR A 158 4.25 20.05 -25.53
CA THR A 158 4.69 19.34 -26.74
C THR A 158 5.82 18.34 -26.45
N GLN A 159 6.79 18.71 -25.60
CA GLN A 159 7.85 17.80 -25.17
C GLN A 159 7.32 16.63 -24.34
N ALA A 160 6.39 16.90 -23.41
CA ALA A 160 5.73 15.85 -22.62
C ALA A 160 4.92 14.91 -23.53
N ARG A 161 4.14 15.44 -24.47
CA ARG A 161 3.39 14.66 -25.46
C ARG A 161 4.31 13.76 -26.28
N LYS A 162 5.45 14.29 -26.73
CA LYS A 162 6.47 13.52 -27.44
C LYS A 162 7.03 12.38 -26.58
N ALA A 163 7.39 12.65 -25.32
CA ALA A 163 7.90 11.63 -24.41
C ALA A 163 6.86 10.53 -24.11
N LEU A 164 5.58 10.89 -23.98
CA LEU A 164 4.48 9.92 -23.84
C LEU A 164 4.42 8.99 -25.06
N LEU A 165 4.44 9.55 -26.28
CA LEU A 165 4.30 8.78 -27.51
C LEU A 165 5.54 7.94 -27.87
N GLU A 166 6.74 8.49 -27.67
CA GLU A 166 7.99 7.88 -28.13
C GLU A 166 8.66 7.00 -27.06
N ASN A 167 8.40 7.22 -25.78
CA ASN A 167 9.06 6.48 -24.69
C ASN A 167 8.07 5.67 -23.85
N VAL A 168 7.00 6.31 -23.35
CA VAL A 168 6.06 5.63 -22.45
C VAL A 168 5.25 4.57 -23.19
N LYS A 169 4.58 4.95 -24.30
CA LYS A 169 3.72 4.01 -25.04
C LYS A 169 4.47 2.75 -25.48
N PRO A 170 5.65 2.85 -26.13
CA PRO A 170 6.36 1.65 -26.58
C PRO A 170 6.85 0.79 -25.40
N ALA A 171 7.14 1.38 -24.24
CA ALA A 171 7.53 0.63 -23.04
C ALA A 171 6.37 -0.22 -22.52
N TYR A 172 5.17 0.36 -22.40
CA TYR A 172 3.97 -0.38 -22.00
C TYR A 172 3.56 -1.42 -23.05
N ASP A 173 3.68 -1.11 -24.35
CA ASP A 173 3.44 -2.10 -25.42
C ASP A 173 4.35 -3.34 -25.27
N ARG A 174 5.62 -3.16 -24.88
CA ARG A 174 6.55 -4.27 -24.60
C ARG A 174 6.18 -5.06 -23.36
N VAL A 175 5.72 -4.40 -22.29
CA VAL A 175 5.20 -5.08 -21.08
C VAL A 175 3.97 -5.92 -21.41
N ILE A 176 3.02 -5.37 -22.17
CA ILE A 176 1.83 -6.08 -22.64
C ILE A 176 2.22 -7.29 -23.49
N ALA A 177 3.14 -7.10 -24.45
CA ALA A 177 3.61 -8.19 -25.31
C ALA A 177 4.28 -9.31 -24.51
N PHE A 178 5.14 -8.98 -23.56
CA PHE A 178 5.78 -9.95 -22.66
C PHE A 178 4.74 -10.72 -21.84
N ALA A 179 3.86 -10.02 -21.13
CA ALA A 179 2.83 -10.64 -20.30
C ALA A 179 1.90 -11.55 -21.13
N THR A 180 1.52 -11.11 -22.34
CA THR A 180 0.68 -11.91 -23.27
C THR A 180 1.40 -13.18 -23.70
N ALA A 181 2.70 -13.13 -23.95
CA ALA A 181 3.49 -14.30 -24.35
C ALA A 181 3.72 -15.31 -23.21
N GLU A 182 3.77 -14.86 -21.96
CA GLU A 182 3.92 -15.72 -20.79
C GLU A 182 2.58 -16.29 -20.28
N LEU A 183 1.45 -15.65 -20.60
CA LEU A 183 0.11 -16.04 -20.12
C LEU A 183 -0.24 -17.53 -20.37
N PRO A 184 0.05 -18.14 -21.54
CA PRO A 184 -0.20 -19.57 -21.76
C PRO A 184 0.65 -20.52 -20.90
N LYS A 185 1.72 -20.01 -20.28
CA LYS A 185 2.65 -20.78 -19.42
C LYS A 185 2.40 -20.54 -17.93
N ALA A 186 1.51 -19.60 -17.59
CA ALA A 186 1.21 -19.24 -16.21
C ALA A 186 0.26 -20.27 -15.59
N ALA A 187 0.46 -20.54 -14.30
CA ALA A 187 -0.41 -21.43 -13.55
C ALA A 187 -1.82 -20.84 -13.40
N VAL A 188 -2.84 -21.69 -13.59
CA VAL A 188 -4.23 -21.43 -13.23
C VAL A 188 -4.46 -22.05 -11.87
N ASP A 189 -5.24 -21.39 -11.00
CA ASP A 189 -5.55 -21.90 -9.66
C ASP A 189 -4.28 -22.24 -8.87
N ALA A 190 -3.35 -21.28 -8.89
CA ALA A 190 -2.00 -21.49 -8.39
C ALA A 190 -1.97 -21.55 -6.86
N SER A 191 -1.15 -22.45 -6.33
CA SER A 191 -0.70 -22.36 -4.94
C SER A 191 0.37 -21.28 -4.78
N GLY A 192 0.83 -21.05 -3.55
CA GLY A 192 1.78 -20.00 -3.25
C GLY A 192 3.22 -20.25 -3.73
N VAL A 193 4.09 -19.25 -3.53
CA VAL A 193 5.52 -19.31 -3.90
C VAL A 193 6.26 -20.54 -3.34
N GLY A 194 5.85 -21.09 -2.20
CA GLY A 194 6.50 -22.25 -1.60
C GLY A 194 6.54 -23.50 -2.48
N THR A 195 5.54 -23.65 -3.34
CA THR A 195 5.38 -24.77 -4.27
C THR A 195 5.66 -24.37 -5.71
N THR A 196 5.38 -23.12 -6.09
CA THR A 196 5.49 -22.65 -7.47
C THR A 196 6.90 -22.21 -7.86
N HIS A 197 7.74 -21.82 -6.90
CA HIS A 197 9.13 -21.45 -7.16
C HIS A 197 10.07 -22.65 -6.92
N PRO A 198 11.14 -22.83 -7.73
CA PRO A 198 12.08 -23.94 -7.56
C PRO A 198 12.71 -24.03 -6.16
N ASN A 199 12.97 -22.89 -5.51
CA ASN A 199 13.46 -22.80 -4.12
C ASN A 199 12.43 -22.15 -3.19
N GLY A 200 11.15 -22.36 -3.48
CA GLY A 200 10.03 -21.62 -2.90
C GLY A 200 9.94 -21.70 -1.39
N LYS A 201 10.21 -22.86 -0.78
CA LYS A 201 10.18 -23.01 0.68
C LYS A 201 11.20 -22.08 1.36
N ALA A 202 12.45 -22.08 0.89
CA ALA A 202 13.49 -21.24 1.47
C ALA A 202 13.20 -19.74 1.23
N TYR A 203 12.64 -19.41 0.05
CA TYR A 203 12.20 -18.06 -0.25
C TYR A 203 11.08 -17.61 0.69
N TYR A 204 10.05 -18.43 0.89
CA TYR A 204 8.94 -18.12 1.79
C TYR A 204 9.40 -18.00 3.25
N GLU A 205 10.29 -18.88 3.73
CA GLU A 205 10.90 -18.75 5.05
C GLU A 205 11.71 -17.45 5.20
N TYR A 206 12.43 -17.04 4.15
CA TYR A 206 13.09 -15.74 4.12
C TYR A 206 12.07 -14.59 4.20
N MET A 207 11.00 -14.64 3.40
CA MET A 207 9.93 -13.65 3.42
C MET A 207 9.24 -13.56 4.77
N LEU A 208 8.96 -14.68 5.45
CA LEU A 208 8.38 -14.67 6.80
C LEU A 208 9.29 -13.95 7.80
N ARG A 209 10.60 -14.17 7.75
CA ARG A 209 11.56 -13.46 8.63
C ARG A 209 11.61 -11.97 8.33
N GLN A 210 11.55 -11.58 7.05
CA GLN A 210 11.55 -10.17 6.66
C GLN A 210 10.24 -9.47 7.04
N SER A 211 9.10 -10.13 6.83
CA SER A 211 7.77 -9.55 7.04
C SER A 211 7.35 -9.53 8.50
N THR A 212 7.74 -10.55 9.30
CA THR A 212 7.32 -10.67 10.71
C THR A 212 8.37 -10.19 11.70
N THR A 213 9.65 -10.12 11.29
CA THR A 213 10.81 -9.87 12.18
C THR A 213 11.02 -10.93 13.28
N THR A 214 10.32 -12.05 13.21
CA THR A 214 10.42 -13.17 14.16
C THR A 214 11.14 -14.38 13.55
N ALA A 215 11.37 -15.40 14.38
CA ALA A 215 11.83 -16.72 13.95
C ALA A 215 10.68 -17.75 13.84
N MET A 216 9.42 -17.30 13.85
CA MET A 216 8.28 -18.21 13.76
C MET A 216 8.27 -18.95 12.42
N THR A 217 7.99 -20.26 12.47
CA THR A 217 7.80 -21.08 11.27
C THR A 217 6.42 -20.82 10.66
N ALA A 218 6.25 -21.20 9.39
CA ALA A 218 4.95 -21.14 8.72
C ALA A 218 3.86 -21.91 9.49
N ASP A 219 4.20 -23.06 10.08
CA ASP A 219 3.25 -23.85 10.88
C ASP A 219 2.85 -23.15 12.18
N GLN A 220 3.80 -22.49 12.86
CA GLN A 220 3.51 -21.71 14.06
C GLN A 220 2.61 -20.51 13.74
N ILE A 221 2.87 -19.82 12.63
CA ILE A 221 2.05 -18.68 12.17
C ILE A 221 0.65 -19.16 11.77
N HIS A 222 0.55 -20.29 11.07
CA HIS A 222 -0.73 -20.87 10.70
C HIS A 222 -1.57 -21.21 11.93
N GLN A 223 -0.97 -21.89 12.91
CA GLN A 223 -1.68 -22.26 14.13
C GLN A 223 -2.11 -21.02 14.93
N LEU A 224 -1.24 -20.01 15.05
CA LEU A 224 -1.60 -18.73 15.65
C LEU A 224 -2.81 -18.10 14.94
N GLY A 225 -2.83 -18.11 13.60
CA GLY A 225 -3.98 -17.63 12.83
C GLY A 225 -5.27 -18.37 13.15
N LEU A 226 -5.23 -19.71 13.24
CA LEU A 226 -6.39 -20.53 13.60
C LEU A 226 -6.89 -20.23 15.01
N ASP A 227 -5.98 -20.06 15.97
CA ASP A 227 -6.30 -19.76 17.36
C ASP A 227 -6.94 -18.36 17.48
N GLU A 228 -6.41 -17.37 16.77
CA GLU A 228 -6.96 -16.00 16.73
C GLU A 228 -8.33 -15.96 16.04
N VAL A 229 -8.52 -16.70 14.93
CA VAL A 229 -9.84 -16.84 14.30
C VAL A 229 -10.85 -17.43 15.29
N ALA A 230 -10.47 -18.47 16.05
CA ALA A 230 -11.36 -19.06 17.04
C ALA A 230 -11.70 -18.09 18.18
N ARG A 231 -10.73 -17.32 18.69
CA ARG A 231 -10.94 -16.28 19.69
C ARG A 231 -11.93 -15.22 19.19
N LEU A 232 -11.71 -14.70 17.99
CA LEU A 232 -12.54 -13.64 17.39
C LEU A 232 -13.95 -14.11 17.04
N GLN A 233 -14.12 -15.37 16.63
CA GLN A 233 -15.45 -15.98 16.51
C GLN A 233 -16.17 -15.99 17.87
N GLY A 234 -15.46 -16.25 18.96
CA GLY A 234 -16.00 -16.15 20.32
C GLY A 234 -16.46 -14.74 20.69
N GLU A 235 -15.71 -13.71 20.30
CA GLU A 235 -16.08 -12.30 20.54
C GLU A 235 -17.27 -11.87 19.68
N LEU A 236 -17.29 -12.24 18.41
CA LEU A 236 -18.42 -12.00 17.52
C LEU A 236 -19.71 -12.67 18.02
N ARG A 237 -19.64 -13.87 18.61
CA ARG A 237 -20.81 -14.52 19.24
C ARG A 237 -21.32 -13.75 20.46
N LYS A 238 -20.43 -13.18 21.28
CA LYS A 238 -20.84 -12.35 22.42
C LYS A 238 -21.53 -11.08 21.93
N LEU A 239 -20.99 -10.45 20.89
CA LEU A 239 -21.58 -9.26 20.28
C LEU A 239 -22.94 -9.58 19.64
N GLN A 240 -23.05 -10.70 18.92
CA GLN A 240 -24.32 -11.21 18.38
C GLN A 240 -25.39 -11.33 19.47
N GLN A 241 -25.04 -11.97 20.61
CA GLN A 241 -25.94 -12.12 21.75
C GLN A 241 -26.35 -10.77 22.35
N LYS A 242 -25.40 -9.84 22.48
CA LYS A 242 -25.67 -8.47 22.97
C LYS A 242 -26.66 -7.74 22.07
N MET A 243 -26.53 -7.89 20.75
CA MET A 243 -27.41 -7.28 19.75
C MET A 243 -28.76 -8.02 19.61
N GLY A 244 -28.94 -9.17 20.27
CA GLY A 244 -30.18 -9.96 20.21
C GLY A 244 -30.43 -10.61 18.85
N VAL A 245 -29.39 -10.85 18.05
CA VAL A 245 -29.53 -11.50 16.73
C VAL A 245 -29.52 -13.02 16.88
N GLU A 246 -30.62 -13.66 16.54
CA GLU A 246 -30.76 -15.13 16.62
C GLU A 246 -29.96 -15.86 15.51
N GLY A 247 -29.72 -17.15 15.72
CA GLY A 247 -29.04 -18.01 14.74
C GLY A 247 -27.54 -18.16 14.97
N ASP A 248 -26.82 -18.60 13.94
CA ASP A 248 -25.37 -18.77 13.96
C ASP A 248 -24.62 -17.50 13.49
N LEU A 249 -23.29 -17.55 13.43
CA LEU A 249 -22.49 -16.42 12.96
C LEU A 249 -22.78 -16.07 11.49
N ALA A 250 -23.18 -17.03 10.65
CA ALA A 250 -23.54 -16.74 9.27
C ALA A 250 -24.83 -15.91 9.20
N ALA A 251 -25.83 -16.24 10.03
CA ALA A 251 -27.03 -15.43 10.20
C ALA A 251 -26.69 -14.02 10.74
N PHE A 252 -25.74 -13.93 11.70
CA PHE A 252 -25.27 -12.64 12.20
C PHE A 252 -24.60 -11.79 11.12
N PHE A 253 -23.67 -12.36 10.34
CA PHE A 253 -23.03 -11.64 9.24
C PHE A 253 -24.03 -11.17 8.19
N LYS A 254 -25.01 -12.01 7.84
CA LYS A 254 -26.11 -11.65 6.95
C LYS A 254 -26.91 -10.48 7.50
N HIS A 255 -27.27 -10.50 8.78
CA HIS A 255 -27.95 -9.38 9.44
C HIS A 255 -27.17 -8.07 9.33
N MET A 256 -25.84 -8.13 9.51
CA MET A 256 -24.98 -6.95 9.43
C MET A 256 -24.81 -6.42 8.00
N GLN A 257 -24.82 -7.30 6.99
CA GLN A 257 -24.61 -6.94 5.58
C GLN A 257 -25.89 -6.52 4.85
N ASP A 258 -27.04 -7.08 5.22
CA ASP A 258 -28.29 -6.87 4.49
C ASP A 258 -28.97 -5.52 4.76
N ASP A 259 -28.59 -4.80 5.83
CA ASP A 259 -29.21 -3.52 6.22
C ASP A 259 -28.67 -2.36 5.37
N PRO A 260 -29.45 -1.77 4.44
CA PRO A 260 -28.99 -0.68 3.58
C PRO A 260 -28.62 0.58 4.35
N ALA A 261 -29.08 0.75 5.60
CA ALA A 261 -28.68 1.88 6.44
C ALA A 261 -27.18 1.87 6.77
N ARG A 262 -26.53 0.70 6.65
CA ARG A 262 -25.08 0.49 6.88
C ARG A 262 -24.21 0.91 5.71
N LEU A 263 -24.79 1.28 4.58
CA LEU A 263 -24.05 1.75 3.42
C LEU A 263 -24.25 3.26 3.24
N PHE A 264 -23.25 3.90 2.64
CA PHE A 264 -23.47 5.19 2.00
C PHE A 264 -24.10 4.98 0.62
N PRO A 265 -24.92 5.92 0.12
CA PRO A 265 -25.41 5.85 -1.25
C PRO A 265 -24.25 5.77 -2.25
N ASN A 266 -24.39 4.98 -3.32
CA ASN A 266 -23.38 4.89 -4.38
C ASN A 266 -23.44 6.11 -5.33
N THR A 267 -23.23 7.30 -4.77
CA THR A 267 -23.29 8.61 -5.42
C THR A 267 -22.14 9.49 -4.93
N ASP A 268 -21.83 10.58 -5.63
CA ASP A 268 -20.78 11.51 -5.19
C ASP A 268 -21.08 12.14 -3.82
N ALA A 269 -22.36 12.31 -3.48
CA ALA A 269 -22.78 12.74 -2.14
C ALA A 269 -22.44 11.67 -1.08
N GLY A 270 -22.65 10.38 -1.37
CA GLY A 270 -22.28 9.30 -0.46
C GLY A 270 -20.76 9.13 -0.30
N ARG A 271 -19.99 9.31 -1.39
CA ARG A 271 -18.52 9.35 -1.34
C ARG A 271 -18.01 10.50 -0.49
N LYS A 272 -18.61 11.69 -0.63
CA LYS A 272 -18.29 12.84 0.20
C LYS A 272 -18.64 12.58 1.67
N ALA A 273 -19.81 11.99 1.93
CA ALA A 273 -20.23 11.66 3.29
C ALA A 273 -19.25 10.69 3.98
N TYR A 274 -18.74 9.68 3.26
CA TYR A 274 -17.68 8.80 3.78
C TYR A 274 -16.43 9.59 4.20
N ILE A 275 -15.94 10.48 3.31
CA ILE A 275 -14.75 11.30 3.58
C ILE A 275 -14.99 12.22 4.77
N ASP A 276 -16.16 12.85 4.84
CA ASP A 276 -16.53 13.76 5.94
C ASP A 276 -16.60 13.01 7.28
N GLU A 277 -17.21 11.82 7.31
CA GLU A 277 -17.35 10.99 8.52
C GLU A 277 -15.99 10.46 9.00
N ALA A 278 -15.15 9.93 8.10
CA ALA A 278 -13.80 9.51 8.45
C ALA A 278 -12.94 10.68 8.98
N THR A 279 -13.11 11.87 8.39
CA THR A 279 -12.44 13.09 8.87
C THR A 279 -12.92 13.49 10.26
N ALA A 280 -14.23 13.36 10.54
CA ALA A 280 -14.81 13.66 11.85
C ALA A 280 -14.32 12.69 12.93
N ASP A 281 -14.23 11.39 12.63
CA ASP A 281 -13.72 10.39 13.57
C ASP A 281 -12.25 10.64 13.92
N ILE A 282 -11.43 10.98 12.92
CA ILE A 282 -10.03 11.39 13.11
C ILE A 282 -9.94 12.66 13.95
N ALA A 283 -10.83 13.64 13.72
CA ALA A 283 -10.85 14.87 14.50
C ALA A 283 -11.22 14.61 15.97
N ASN A 284 -12.22 13.76 16.23
CA ASN A 284 -12.61 13.36 17.58
C ASN A 284 -11.44 12.71 18.32
N ILE A 285 -10.83 11.67 17.74
CA ILE A 285 -9.76 10.93 18.44
C ILE A 285 -8.52 11.81 18.67
N LYS A 286 -8.24 12.76 17.77
CA LYS A 286 -7.13 13.72 17.88
C LYS A 286 -7.21 14.57 19.16
N GLU A 287 -8.42 14.90 19.63
CA GLU A 287 -8.61 15.69 20.86
C GLU A 287 -8.11 14.93 22.11
N HIS A 288 -8.13 13.60 22.08
CA HIS A 288 -7.77 12.75 23.22
C HIS A 288 -6.33 12.23 23.17
N LEU A 289 -5.65 12.28 22.02
CA LEU A 289 -4.28 11.78 21.88
C LEU A 289 -3.28 12.33 22.91
N PRO A 290 -3.32 13.61 23.33
CA PRO A 290 -2.41 14.12 24.37
C PRO A 290 -2.52 13.40 25.73
N GLU A 291 -3.64 12.75 26.01
CA GLU A 291 -3.87 11.99 27.25
C GLU A 291 -3.16 10.62 27.22
N PHE A 292 -2.89 10.09 26.02
CA PHE A 292 -2.33 8.75 25.80
C PHE A 292 -0.87 8.78 25.31
N PHE A 293 -0.46 9.85 24.63
CA PHE A 293 0.83 9.94 23.97
C PHE A 293 1.59 11.21 24.35
N GLY A 294 2.85 11.05 24.75
CA GLY A 294 3.77 12.17 25.03
C GLY A 294 4.38 12.81 23.77
N LEU A 295 4.14 12.24 22.59
CA LEU A 295 4.66 12.73 21.32
C LEU A 295 3.61 12.61 20.23
N LEU A 296 3.34 13.72 19.52
CA LEU A 296 2.37 13.81 18.44
C LEU A 296 3.06 14.31 17.15
N PRO A 297 2.60 13.89 15.96
CA PRO A 297 3.11 14.39 14.69
C PRO A 297 2.74 15.86 14.50
N LYS A 298 3.60 16.59 13.80
CA LYS A 298 3.32 17.94 13.31
C LYS A 298 2.64 17.92 11.95
N ALA A 299 2.94 16.92 11.13
CA ALA A 299 2.37 16.80 9.79
C ALA A 299 0.85 16.66 9.85
N ASP A 300 0.16 17.31 8.90
CA ASP A 300 -1.28 17.16 8.72
C ASP A 300 -1.65 15.87 8.00
N LEU A 301 -2.92 15.47 8.12
CA LEU A 301 -3.54 14.35 7.42
C LEU A 301 -4.77 14.82 6.66
N VAL A 302 -4.94 14.30 5.45
CA VAL A 302 -6.15 14.49 4.65
C VAL A 302 -6.73 13.16 4.20
N VAL A 303 -8.06 13.03 4.20
CA VAL A 303 -8.78 11.88 3.65
C VAL A 303 -9.14 12.19 2.19
N LYS A 304 -8.81 11.29 1.26
CA LYS A 304 -9.02 11.49 -0.19
C LYS A 304 -9.48 10.22 -0.87
N ARG A 305 -10.28 10.36 -1.93
CA ARG A 305 -10.59 9.27 -2.84
C ARG A 305 -9.36 8.93 -3.70
N VAL A 306 -9.16 7.64 -4.00
CA VAL A 306 -8.13 7.18 -4.95
C VAL A 306 -8.43 7.69 -6.36
N GLU A 307 -7.37 7.98 -7.13
CA GLU A 307 -7.51 8.48 -8.50
C GLU A 307 -8.17 7.42 -9.41
N ALA A 308 -9.13 7.85 -10.24
CA ALA A 308 -10.01 6.96 -11.01
C ALA A 308 -9.28 5.95 -11.92
N PHE A 309 -8.06 6.23 -12.37
CA PHE A 309 -7.30 5.33 -13.24
C PHE A 309 -6.73 4.10 -12.51
N ARG A 310 -6.57 4.16 -11.18
CA ARG A 310 -6.03 3.07 -10.36
C ARG A 310 -6.99 2.60 -9.26
N GLU A 311 -8.15 3.23 -9.14
CA GLU A 311 -9.16 2.85 -8.16
C GLU A 311 -9.82 1.51 -8.55
N GLN A 312 -9.78 0.55 -7.63
CA GLN A 312 -10.41 -0.77 -7.79
C GLN A 312 -11.58 -0.93 -6.80
N PRO A 313 -12.72 -1.51 -7.22
CA PRO A 313 -13.82 -1.84 -6.30
C PRO A 313 -13.37 -2.77 -5.18
N GLY A 314 -13.69 -2.44 -3.94
CA GLY A 314 -13.37 -3.27 -2.76
C GLY A 314 -11.89 -3.40 -2.43
N ALA A 315 -11.00 -2.64 -3.08
CA ALA A 315 -9.60 -2.60 -2.69
C ALA A 315 -9.42 -1.96 -1.32
N ALA A 316 -8.39 -2.43 -0.60
CA ALA A 316 -8.09 -1.97 0.75
C ALA A 316 -7.70 -0.49 0.76
N GLN A 317 -8.13 0.19 1.82
CA GLN A 317 -7.72 1.56 2.09
C GLN A 317 -6.24 1.60 2.47
N HIS A 318 -5.59 2.74 2.28
CA HIS A 318 -4.16 2.85 2.57
C HIS A 318 -3.73 4.28 2.90
N TYR A 319 -2.74 4.37 3.78
CA TYR A 319 -2.02 5.58 4.09
C TYR A 319 -0.87 5.81 3.10
N PHE A 320 -0.64 7.06 2.75
CA PHE A 320 0.56 7.51 2.06
C PHE A 320 1.25 8.64 2.83
N PRO A 321 2.57 8.53 3.09
CA PRO A 321 3.28 9.52 3.88
C PRO A 321 3.40 10.89 3.21
N GLY A 322 3.30 11.90 4.06
CA GLY A 322 3.64 13.28 3.72
C GLY A 322 5.14 13.46 3.44
N THR A 323 5.56 14.70 3.28
CA THR A 323 6.99 15.03 3.23
C THR A 323 7.53 15.26 4.65
N PRO A 324 8.82 14.94 4.92
CA PRO A 324 9.42 15.19 6.24
C PRO A 324 9.41 16.65 6.68
N ASP A 325 9.30 17.60 5.75
CA ASP A 325 9.20 19.03 6.02
C ASP A 325 7.75 19.53 6.23
N GLY A 326 6.76 18.64 6.13
CA GLY A 326 5.34 18.96 6.29
C GLY A 326 4.69 19.71 5.12
N SER A 327 5.43 20.02 4.04
CA SER A 327 4.89 20.75 2.87
C SER A 327 3.79 19.99 2.13
N ARG A 328 3.81 18.65 2.18
CA ARG A 328 2.73 17.77 1.74
C ARG A 328 2.18 16.98 2.93
N PRO A 329 0.86 17.01 3.19
CA PRO A 329 0.26 16.22 4.26
C PRO A 329 0.34 14.73 3.95
N GLY A 330 0.22 13.91 5.00
CA GLY A 330 -0.12 12.50 4.83
C GLY A 330 -1.52 12.36 4.21
N VAL A 331 -1.76 11.27 3.49
CA VAL A 331 -3.04 11.02 2.83
C VAL A 331 -3.57 9.66 3.25
N TYR A 332 -4.76 9.63 3.83
CA TYR A 332 -5.58 8.42 3.90
C TYR A 332 -6.37 8.33 2.59
N TYR A 333 -5.98 7.37 1.74
CA TYR A 333 -6.65 7.06 0.49
C TYR A 333 -7.80 6.06 0.67
N ALA A 334 -8.96 6.42 0.12
CA ALA A 334 -10.18 5.62 0.12
C ALA A 334 -10.64 5.21 -1.30
N HIS A 335 -10.90 3.92 -1.52
CA HIS A 335 -11.42 3.31 -2.74
C HIS A 335 -12.95 3.37 -2.74
N LEU A 336 -13.50 4.48 -3.24
CA LEU A 336 -14.92 4.83 -3.17
C LEU A 336 -15.66 4.61 -4.51
N ILE A 337 -15.08 3.87 -5.46
CA ILE A 337 -15.71 3.59 -6.76
C ILE A 337 -17.04 2.83 -6.60
N ASP A 338 -17.06 1.85 -5.70
CA ASP A 338 -18.24 1.09 -5.32
C ASP A 338 -18.51 1.23 -3.83
N MET A 339 -19.48 2.07 -3.47
CA MET A 339 -19.85 2.29 -2.07
C MET A 339 -20.48 1.07 -1.41
N ASN A 340 -20.93 0.06 -2.17
CA ASN A 340 -21.43 -1.18 -1.58
C ASN A 340 -20.31 -2.02 -0.94
N ALA A 341 -19.06 -1.78 -1.34
CA ALA A 341 -17.88 -2.39 -0.73
C ALA A 341 -17.31 -1.56 0.45
N MET A 342 -18.03 -0.50 0.88
CA MET A 342 -17.58 0.46 1.89
C MET A 342 -18.59 0.57 3.03
N PRO A 343 -18.77 -0.50 3.84
CA PRO A 343 -19.72 -0.47 4.95
C PRO A 343 -19.31 0.54 6.02
N LYS A 344 -20.29 1.30 6.53
CA LYS A 344 -20.10 2.26 7.64
C LYS A 344 -19.54 1.61 8.88
N THR A 345 -19.81 0.32 9.09
CA THR A 345 -19.35 -0.42 10.27
C THR A 345 -17.83 -0.41 10.40
N GLU A 346 -17.10 -0.45 9.28
CA GLU A 346 -15.63 -0.53 9.26
C GLU A 346 -14.95 0.84 9.11
N LEU A 347 -15.71 1.91 8.88
CA LEU A 347 -15.16 3.25 8.61
C LEU A 347 -14.27 3.72 9.76
N GLU A 348 -14.78 3.66 10.98
CA GLU A 348 -14.10 4.18 12.17
C GLU A 348 -12.78 3.45 12.44
N VAL A 349 -12.77 2.11 12.38
CA VAL A 349 -11.56 1.31 12.60
C VAL A 349 -10.50 1.55 11.53
N ILE A 350 -10.90 1.69 10.26
CA ILE A 350 -9.97 2.00 9.17
C ILE A 350 -9.41 3.42 9.32
N ALA A 351 -10.24 4.39 9.73
CA ALA A 351 -9.80 5.76 9.97
C ALA A 351 -8.72 5.84 11.06
N TYR A 352 -8.82 5.01 12.10
CA TYR A 352 -7.80 4.94 13.15
C TYR A 352 -6.55 4.19 12.71
N HIS A 353 -6.70 3.12 11.93
CA HIS A 353 -5.58 2.35 11.36
C HIS A 353 -4.74 3.21 10.41
N GLU A 354 -5.36 3.86 9.43
CA GLU A 354 -4.64 4.65 8.42
C GLU A 354 -4.24 6.05 8.94
N GLY A 355 -5.05 6.61 9.84
CA GLY A 355 -4.89 7.95 10.37
C GLY A 355 -4.30 7.97 11.77
N LEU A 356 -5.13 8.37 12.73
CA LEU A 356 -4.74 8.61 14.12
C LEU A 356 -5.43 7.61 15.05
N PRO A 357 -4.70 6.96 15.98
CA PRO A 357 -3.27 7.04 16.22
C PRO A 357 -2.41 6.09 15.36
N GLY A 358 -2.93 5.54 14.26
CA GLY A 358 -2.24 4.54 13.42
C GLY A 358 -1.12 5.08 12.52
N HIS A 359 -1.14 4.67 11.24
CA HIS A 359 -0.03 4.86 10.29
C HIS A 359 0.43 6.29 10.16
N HIS A 360 -0.49 7.25 10.04
CA HIS A 360 -0.11 8.65 9.93
C HIS A 360 0.70 9.11 11.15
N MET A 361 0.23 8.81 12.36
CA MET A 361 0.93 9.19 13.58
C MET A 361 2.32 8.57 13.66
N GLN A 362 2.40 7.26 13.47
CA GLN A 362 3.65 6.50 13.57
C GLN A 362 4.69 6.98 12.56
N ILE A 363 4.31 7.09 11.29
CA ILE A 363 5.23 7.37 10.20
C ILE A 363 5.63 8.85 10.19
N SER A 364 4.69 9.77 10.45
CA SER A 364 5.01 11.20 10.52
C SER A 364 5.96 11.50 11.69
N ILE A 365 5.75 10.91 12.87
CA ILE A 365 6.71 11.03 13.98
C ILE A 365 8.09 10.55 13.54
N ALA A 366 8.19 9.36 12.92
CA ALA A 366 9.48 8.81 12.47
C ALA A 366 10.22 9.74 11.48
N GLN A 367 9.49 10.39 10.57
CA GLN A 367 10.04 11.37 9.62
C GLN A 367 10.51 12.67 10.28
N GLU A 368 9.83 13.08 11.36
CA GLU A 368 10.08 14.32 12.10
C GLU A 368 11.21 14.20 13.15
N LEU A 369 11.67 12.99 13.46
CA LEU A 369 12.73 12.76 14.45
C LEU A 369 14.02 13.49 14.06
N THR A 370 14.56 14.22 15.03
CA THR A 370 15.86 14.91 14.94
C THR A 370 16.85 14.32 15.95
N GLY A 371 18.15 14.59 15.76
CA GLY A 371 19.19 14.07 16.67
C GLY A 371 19.55 12.59 16.47
N ILE A 372 18.92 11.90 15.50
CA ILE A 372 19.24 10.52 15.14
C ILE A 372 19.81 10.43 13.71
N PRO A 373 20.57 9.38 13.37
CA PRO A 373 21.03 9.15 12.00
C PRO A 373 19.87 9.09 11.00
N LYS A 374 20.02 9.79 9.86
CA LYS A 374 18.97 9.90 8.83
C LYS A 374 18.43 8.55 8.33
N PHE A 375 19.26 7.50 8.30
CA PHE A 375 18.76 6.20 7.86
C PHE A 375 17.68 5.62 8.80
N ARG A 376 17.69 5.98 10.09
CA ARG A 376 16.67 5.52 11.05
C ARG A 376 15.30 6.13 10.77
N THR A 377 15.23 7.37 10.30
CA THR A 377 13.96 8.01 9.91
C THR A 377 13.37 7.43 8.63
N GLN A 378 14.15 6.62 7.90
CA GLN A 378 13.76 6.00 6.63
C GLN A 378 13.69 4.47 6.71
N TYR A 379 14.05 3.89 7.85
CA TYR A 379 14.02 2.45 8.05
C TYR A 379 12.57 1.98 8.27
N GLY A 380 12.05 1.17 7.34
CA GLY A 380 10.71 0.61 7.42
C GLY A 380 10.75 -0.87 7.77
N THR A 381 9.87 -1.30 8.68
CA THR A 381 9.59 -2.74 8.91
C THR A 381 8.09 -2.97 8.86
N ASN A 382 7.67 -3.96 8.07
CA ASN A 382 6.25 -4.24 7.86
C ASN A 382 5.55 -4.64 9.17
N ALA A 383 6.14 -5.53 9.95
CA ALA A 383 5.60 -5.96 11.24
C ALA A 383 5.39 -4.79 12.22
N TYR A 384 6.33 -3.83 12.29
CA TYR A 384 6.18 -2.69 13.20
C TYR A 384 5.08 -1.73 12.73
N ALA A 385 5.08 -1.36 11.45
CA ALA A 385 4.10 -0.41 10.92
C ALA A 385 2.68 -0.99 10.98
N GLU A 386 2.48 -2.18 10.44
CA GLU A 386 1.16 -2.84 10.44
C GLU A 386 0.74 -3.28 11.85
N GLY A 387 1.68 -3.77 12.65
CA GLY A 387 1.42 -4.10 14.05
C GLY A 387 1.02 -2.89 14.88
N TRP A 388 1.62 -1.72 14.62
CA TRP A 388 1.21 -0.46 15.22
C TRP A 388 -0.19 -0.05 14.77
N GLY A 389 -0.51 -0.16 13.47
CA GLY A 389 -1.85 0.10 12.96
C GLY A 389 -2.91 -0.76 13.67
N LEU A 390 -2.67 -2.07 13.79
CA LEU A 390 -3.56 -3.00 14.51
C LEU A 390 -3.64 -2.69 16.01
N TYR A 391 -2.52 -2.32 16.63
CA TYR A 391 -2.51 -1.88 18.02
C TYR A 391 -3.35 -0.62 18.21
N ALA A 392 -3.25 0.35 17.30
CA ALA A 392 -4.02 1.59 17.30
C ALA A 392 -5.53 1.33 17.19
N GLU A 393 -5.96 0.38 16.35
CA GLU A 393 -7.36 -0.06 16.27
C GLU A 393 -7.88 -0.56 17.63
N SER A 394 -7.07 -1.32 18.36
CA SER A 394 -7.45 -1.84 19.68
C SER A 394 -7.44 -0.75 20.75
N LEU A 395 -6.39 0.06 20.79
CA LEU A 395 -6.20 1.16 21.75
C LEU A 395 -7.30 2.22 21.63
N ALA A 396 -7.79 2.48 20.41
CA ALA A 396 -8.83 3.47 20.19
C ALA A 396 -10.07 3.22 21.04
N LYS A 397 -10.39 1.97 21.42
CA LYS A 397 -11.49 1.63 22.36
C LYS A 397 -11.36 2.27 23.74
N GLU A 398 -10.15 2.59 24.16
CA GLU A 398 -9.89 3.22 25.46
C GLU A 398 -10.08 4.74 25.40
N MET A 399 -10.15 5.31 24.20
CA MET A 399 -10.27 6.75 24.00
C MET A 399 -11.74 7.19 24.00
N PRO A 400 -12.08 8.34 24.61
CA PRO A 400 -13.43 8.84 24.55
C PRO A 400 -13.88 9.11 23.12
N GLY A 401 -15.17 8.90 22.88
CA GLY A 401 -15.76 9.27 21.60
C GLY A 401 -15.76 8.17 20.54
N THR A 402 -14.99 7.09 20.73
CA THR A 402 -14.74 6.03 19.76
C THR A 402 -15.64 4.81 19.97
N TYR A 403 -15.87 4.03 18.91
CA TYR A 403 -16.57 2.73 18.89
C TYR A 403 -17.87 2.69 19.72
N LYS A 404 -18.64 3.79 19.67
CA LYS A 404 -19.82 4.00 20.54
C LYS A 404 -20.96 3.02 20.30
N THR A 405 -20.97 2.36 19.14
CA THR A 405 -22.07 1.50 18.71
C THR A 405 -21.61 0.05 18.59
N ASP A 406 -22.53 -0.88 18.80
CA ASP A 406 -22.26 -2.31 18.58
C ASP A 406 -21.87 -2.61 17.12
N TYR A 407 -22.34 -1.78 16.18
CA TYR A 407 -21.95 -1.84 14.77
C TYR A 407 -20.49 -1.44 14.52
N ALA A 408 -19.99 -0.47 15.28
CA ALA A 408 -18.60 -0.05 15.21
C ALA A 408 -17.67 -1.09 15.87
N GLU A 409 -18.07 -1.68 17.00
CA GLU A 409 -17.35 -2.81 17.60
C GLU A 409 -17.35 -4.04 16.67
N TYR A 410 -18.45 -4.29 15.94
CA TYR A 410 -18.48 -5.31 14.90
C TYR A 410 -17.43 -5.02 13.81
N GLY A 411 -17.39 -3.80 13.27
CA GLY A 411 -16.40 -3.45 12.25
C GLY A 411 -14.96 -3.59 12.74
N ARG A 412 -14.68 -3.21 13.99
CA ARG A 412 -13.38 -3.44 14.62
C ARG A 412 -13.03 -4.93 14.70
N LEU A 413 -13.95 -5.77 15.17
CA LEU A 413 -13.75 -7.22 15.22
C LEU A 413 -13.58 -7.84 13.83
N MET A 414 -14.30 -7.35 12.83
CA MET A 414 -14.14 -7.82 11.44
C MET A 414 -12.80 -7.39 10.84
N SER A 415 -12.36 -6.17 11.14
CA SER A 415 -11.03 -5.67 10.76
C SER A 415 -9.93 -6.59 11.34
N GLU A 416 -10.03 -6.96 12.61
CA GLU A 416 -9.11 -7.86 13.29
C GLU A 416 -9.19 -9.30 12.74
N MET A 417 -10.41 -9.83 12.53
CA MET A 417 -10.68 -11.14 11.95
C MET A 417 -10.04 -11.28 10.57
N TRP A 418 -10.15 -10.25 9.73
CA TRP A 418 -9.53 -10.23 8.42
C TRP A 418 -8.01 -10.42 8.49
N ARG A 419 -7.32 -9.81 9.48
CA ARG A 419 -5.88 -9.99 9.67
C ARG A 419 -5.52 -11.35 10.29
N ALA A 420 -6.36 -11.89 11.17
CA ALA A 420 -6.18 -13.26 11.68
C ALA A 420 -6.28 -14.30 10.56
N ILE A 421 -7.28 -14.16 9.67
CA ILE A 421 -7.45 -15.01 8.49
C ILE A 421 -6.23 -14.91 7.57
N ARG A 422 -5.63 -13.73 7.39
CA ARG A 422 -4.39 -13.58 6.59
C ARG A 422 -3.26 -14.50 7.04
N LEU A 423 -3.09 -14.72 8.35
CA LEU A 423 -2.07 -15.66 8.85
C LEU A 423 -2.34 -17.09 8.38
N VAL A 424 -3.61 -17.49 8.33
CA VAL A 424 -4.05 -18.83 7.91
C VAL A 424 -3.92 -18.99 6.39
N VAL A 425 -4.45 -18.05 5.61
CA VAL A 425 -4.47 -18.18 4.14
C VAL A 425 -3.09 -17.97 3.51
N ASP A 426 -2.27 -17.05 4.02
CA ASP A 426 -0.91 -16.83 3.51
C ASP A 426 -0.06 -18.10 3.70
N THR A 427 -0.02 -18.64 4.92
CA THR A 427 0.69 -19.89 5.20
C THR A 427 0.04 -21.10 4.54
N GLY A 428 -1.28 -21.09 4.37
CA GLY A 428 -2.04 -22.09 3.62
C GLY A 428 -1.56 -22.20 2.18
N LEU A 429 -1.55 -21.07 1.47
CA LEU A 429 -1.09 -20.95 0.09
C LEU A 429 0.40 -21.27 -0.03
N HIS A 430 1.23 -20.62 0.79
CA HIS A 430 2.67 -20.57 0.59
C HIS A 430 3.46 -21.68 1.31
N ALA A 431 2.87 -22.42 2.24
CA ALA A 431 3.54 -23.54 2.91
C ALA A 431 2.74 -24.84 2.94
N LYS A 432 1.40 -24.77 2.87
CA LYS A 432 0.54 -25.96 2.93
C LYS A 432 -0.02 -26.41 1.59
N GLY A 433 0.28 -25.67 0.51
CA GLY A 433 -0.12 -26.03 -0.84
C GLY A 433 -1.59 -25.81 -1.14
N TRP A 434 -2.28 -24.95 -0.37
CA TRP A 434 -3.62 -24.51 -0.73
C TRP A 434 -3.58 -23.80 -2.09
N THR A 435 -4.66 -23.99 -2.85
CA THR A 435 -4.89 -23.37 -4.15
C THR A 435 -5.62 -22.03 -3.99
N GLU A 436 -5.91 -21.37 -5.10
CA GLU A 436 -6.67 -20.13 -5.11
C GLU A 436 -8.15 -20.38 -4.72
N GLN A 437 -8.71 -21.51 -5.13
CA GLN A 437 -9.98 -22.09 -4.63
C GLN A 437 -9.82 -22.70 -3.24
#